data_AF-A0A832UR88-F1
#
_entry.id   AF-A0A832UR88-F1
#
_cell.length_a   1.000
_cell.length_b   1.000
_cell.length_c   1.000
_cell.angle_alpha   90.00
_cell.angle_beta   90.00
_cell.angle_gamma   90.00
#
_symmetry.space_group_name_H-M   'P 1'
#
loop_
_entity.id
_entity.type
_entity.pdbx_description
1 polymer ?
#
loop_
_entity_poly.entity_id
_entity_poly.type
_entity_poly.pdbx_seq_one_letter_code
_entity_poly.pdbx_strand_id
1 'polypeptide(L)'
;MRTKQVGSSGRFGQRYGRKVRLRTASIEKHSKSNHTCPSCKAKKVRREFAGVWRCRKCDMQFSGGAYSPSSSIEEIKTKLTSAVDLQKTKSSGQSQEESSDVV
;
A
#
# COMPACT_ATOMS: atom_id res chain seq x y z
N MET A 1 26.95 6.98 12.24
CA MET A 1 25.50 6.85 12.58
C MET A 1 25.33 7.23 14.04
N ARG A 2 24.42 8.17 14.39
CA ARG A 2 24.40 8.75 15.76
C ARG A 2 23.89 7.80 16.86
N THR A 3 23.15 6.75 16.50
CA THR A 3 22.69 5.71 17.44
C THR A 3 22.80 4.33 16.82
N LYS A 4 23.24 3.32 17.59
CA LYS A 4 23.42 1.93 17.10
C LYS A 4 22.12 1.15 16.92
N GLN A 5 21.16 1.27 17.86
CA GLN A 5 19.96 0.42 17.89
C GLN A 5 18.62 1.18 17.84
N VAL A 6 18.53 2.32 18.51
CA VAL A 6 17.22 2.95 18.80
C VAL A 6 16.62 3.76 17.63
N GLY A 7 17.46 4.25 16.72
CA GLY A 7 17.01 5.06 15.59
C GLY A 7 16.15 6.26 16.02
N SER A 8 15.02 6.47 15.35
CA SER A 8 14.12 7.60 15.62
C SER A 8 13.46 7.54 17.00
N SER A 9 13.28 6.35 17.57
CA SER A 9 12.74 6.15 18.92
C SER A 9 13.71 6.56 20.03
N GLY A 10 14.93 7.02 19.71
CA GLY A 10 15.86 7.61 20.68
C GLY A 10 15.29 8.81 21.42
N ARG A 11 14.31 9.53 20.83
CA ARG A 11 13.64 10.68 21.48
C ARG A 11 12.91 10.33 22.79
N PHE A 12 12.58 9.06 22.97
CA PHE A 12 11.84 8.62 24.15
C PHE A 12 12.74 8.39 25.38
N GLY A 13 14.07 8.47 25.22
CA GLY A 13 15.01 8.20 26.31
C GLY A 13 14.87 6.77 26.85
N GLN A 14 14.96 6.62 28.17
CA GLN A 14 14.88 5.33 28.87
C GLN A 14 13.44 4.82 29.08
N ARG A 15 12.42 5.60 28.69
CA ARG A 15 11.00 5.32 29.01
C ARG A 15 10.36 4.29 28.06
N TYR A 16 9.20 3.77 28.45
CA TYR A 16 8.28 2.89 27.68
C TYR A 16 8.78 1.47 27.34
N GLY A 17 10.01 1.11 27.72
CA GLY A 17 10.58 -0.21 27.50
C GLY A 17 11.03 -0.47 26.05
N ARG A 18 11.66 -1.64 25.81
CA ARG A 18 12.28 -1.96 24.52
C ARG A 18 11.26 -2.27 23.42
N LYS A 19 10.24 -3.11 23.71
CA LYS A 19 9.30 -3.64 22.71
C LYS A 19 8.45 -2.54 22.05
N VAL A 20 8.02 -1.54 22.83
CA VAL A 20 7.26 -0.40 22.31
C VAL A 20 8.15 0.45 21.41
N ARG A 21 9.33 0.85 21.89
CA ARG A 21 10.28 1.68 21.12
C ARG A 21 10.69 1.04 19.80
N LEU A 22 10.89 -0.27 19.76
CA LEU A 22 11.23 -0.99 18.52
C LEU A 22 10.07 -0.96 17.50
N ARG A 23 8.83 -1.21 17.95
CA ARG A 23 7.65 -1.15 17.08
C ARG A 23 7.41 0.27 16.56
N THR A 24 7.57 1.29 17.40
CA THR A 24 7.47 2.68 16.94
C THR A 24 8.56 3.02 15.94
N ALA A 25 9.80 2.56 16.15
CA ALA A 25 10.90 2.81 15.23
C ALA A 25 10.64 2.16 13.86
N SER A 26 10.12 0.94 13.81
CA SER A 26 9.81 0.26 12.55
C SER A 26 8.68 0.95 11.79
N ILE A 27 7.60 1.35 12.50
CA ILE A 27 6.48 2.09 11.91
C ILE A 27 6.92 3.46 11.40
N GLU A 28 7.72 4.20 12.17
CA GLU A 28 8.26 5.50 11.74
C GLU A 28 9.21 5.37 10.55
N LYS A 29 10.04 4.32 10.52
CA LYS A 29 10.95 4.05 9.40
C LYS A 29 10.15 3.83 8.11
N HIS A 30 9.05 3.09 8.19
CA HIS A 30 8.19 2.86 7.04
C HIS A 30 7.43 4.12 6.61
N SER A 31 6.70 4.75 7.55
CA SER A 31 5.85 5.91 7.26
C SER A 31 6.61 7.16 6.81
N LYS A 32 7.85 7.37 7.27
CA LYS A 32 8.70 8.51 6.86
C LYS A 32 9.53 8.19 5.61
N SER A 33 9.50 6.95 5.12
CA SER A 33 10.19 6.61 3.87
C SER A 33 9.51 7.30 2.69
N ASN A 34 10.27 7.56 1.63
CA ASN A 34 9.69 8.10 0.41
C ASN A 34 9.03 6.95 -0.36
N HIS A 35 7.76 7.12 -0.74
CA HIS A 35 6.99 6.13 -1.49
C HIS A 35 6.78 6.56 -2.95
N THR A 36 6.43 5.58 -3.78
CA THR A 36 6.13 5.77 -5.21
C THR A 36 4.74 6.35 -5.39
N CYS A 37 4.62 7.40 -6.20
CA CYS A 37 3.33 8.01 -6.53
C CYS A 37 2.57 7.16 -7.57
N PRO A 38 1.26 6.94 -7.42
CA PRO A 38 0.46 6.21 -8.41
C PRO A 38 0.32 6.97 -9.74
N SER A 39 0.31 8.30 -9.72
CA SER A 39 0.15 9.13 -10.92
C SER A 39 1.49 9.33 -11.66
N CYS A 40 2.47 10.00 -11.03
CA CYS A 40 3.71 10.38 -11.70
C CYS A 40 4.86 9.35 -11.57
N LYS A 41 4.64 8.23 -10.88
CA LYS A 41 5.61 7.14 -10.61
C LYS A 41 6.91 7.56 -9.92
N ALA A 42 7.01 8.81 -9.46
CA ALA A 42 8.18 9.30 -8.74
C ALA A 42 8.15 8.86 -7.27
N LYS A 43 9.32 8.52 -6.72
CA LYS A 43 9.51 8.17 -5.31
C LYS A 43 9.63 9.41 -4.42
N LYS A 44 8.60 10.26 -4.45
CA LYS A 44 8.54 11.57 -3.77
C LYS A 44 7.26 11.77 -2.95
N VAL A 45 6.54 10.68 -2.65
CA VAL A 45 5.36 10.73 -1.78
C VAL A 45 5.78 10.80 -0.32
N ARG A 46 5.12 11.68 0.44
CA ARG A 46 5.27 11.82 1.89
C ARG A 46 3.90 11.85 2.57
N ARG A 47 3.89 11.40 3.83
CA ARG A 47 2.72 11.48 4.71
C ARG A 47 2.53 12.90 5.20
N GLU A 48 1.30 13.42 5.10
CA GLU A 48 0.93 14.70 5.70
C GLU A 48 0.16 14.51 7.00
N PHE A 49 -0.92 13.73 6.96
CA PHE A 49 -1.73 13.38 8.13
C PHE A 49 -1.95 11.87 8.21
N ALA A 50 -2.66 11.41 9.25
CA ALA A 50 -3.07 10.02 9.32
C ALA A 50 -3.98 9.68 8.13
N GLY A 51 -3.54 8.76 7.26
CA GLY A 51 -4.30 8.33 6.08
C GLY A 51 -4.21 9.27 4.88
N VAL A 52 -3.58 10.44 5.00
CA VAL A 52 -3.45 11.43 3.91
C VAL A 52 -2.00 11.52 3.44
N TRP A 53 -1.80 11.28 2.15
CA TRP A 53 -0.50 11.25 1.50
C TRP A 53 -0.43 12.26 0.36
N ARG A 54 0.68 12.98 0.24
CA ARG A 54 0.91 13.96 -0.83
C ARG A 54 2.19 13.67 -1.59
N CYS A 55 2.13 13.71 -2.92
CA CYS A 55 3.30 13.68 -3.77
C CYS A 55 3.91 15.07 -3.90
N ARG A 56 5.20 15.25 -3.61
CA ARG A 56 5.90 16.54 -3.77
C ARG A 56 6.27 16.90 -5.22
N LYS A 57 5.99 16.03 -6.20
CA LYS A 57 6.31 16.27 -7.61
C LYS A 57 5.11 16.80 -8.39
N CYS A 58 3.95 16.16 -8.22
CA CYS A 58 2.73 16.47 -8.96
C CYS A 58 1.60 16.97 -8.06
N ASP A 59 1.89 17.23 -6.78
CA ASP A 59 0.97 17.71 -5.74
C ASP A 59 -0.33 16.93 -5.53
N MET A 60 -0.40 15.73 -6.11
CA MET A 60 -1.52 14.81 -5.92
C MET A 60 -1.60 14.38 -4.45
N GLN A 61 -2.77 14.62 -3.85
CA GLN A 61 -3.13 14.17 -2.52
C GLN A 61 -4.07 12.98 -2.63
N PHE A 62 -3.79 11.91 -1.90
CA PHE A 62 -4.60 10.69 -1.94
C PHE A 62 -4.74 10.07 -0.55
N SER A 63 -5.81 9.28 -0.41
CA SER A 63 -6.11 8.53 0.80
C SER A 63 -5.40 7.17 0.75
N GLY A 64 -4.86 6.74 1.89
CA GLY A 64 -4.21 5.45 2.04
C GLY A 64 -4.24 4.97 3.48
N GLY A 65 -3.40 3.99 3.81
CA GLY A 65 -3.24 3.53 5.18
C GLY A 65 -2.68 4.61 6.13
N ALA A 66 -2.88 4.41 7.43
CA ALA A 66 -2.42 5.36 8.45
C ALA A 66 -0.88 5.49 8.49
N TYR A 67 -0.14 4.42 8.20
CA TYR A 67 1.33 4.36 8.24
C TYR A 67 1.98 3.87 6.94
N SER A 68 1.19 3.40 5.98
CA SER A 68 1.62 2.96 4.64
C SER A 68 0.69 3.58 3.58
N PRO A 69 1.19 3.95 2.40
CA PRO A 69 0.37 4.55 1.35
C PRO A 69 -0.62 3.55 0.73
N SER A 70 -0.26 2.27 0.62
CA SER A 70 -1.19 1.18 0.32
C SER A 70 -1.71 0.56 1.61
N SER A 71 -3.01 0.30 1.69
CA SER A 71 -3.57 -0.49 2.79
C SER A 71 -3.60 -1.97 2.43
N SER A 72 -3.41 -2.85 3.42
CA SER A 72 -3.51 -4.29 3.23
C SER A 72 -4.89 -4.71 2.72
N ILE A 73 -5.95 -3.98 3.11
CA ILE A 73 -7.31 -4.22 2.64
C ILE A 73 -7.44 -3.91 1.15
N GLU A 74 -6.87 -2.80 0.66
CA GLU A 74 -6.86 -2.49 -0.77
C GLU A 74 -6.04 -3.51 -1.58
N GLU A 75 -4.91 -3.96 -1.04
CA GLU A 75 -4.12 -5.02 -1.66
C GLU A 75 -4.88 -6.35 -1.73
N ILE A 76 -5.70 -6.67 -0.73
CA ILE A 76 -6.57 -7.86 -0.75
C ILE A 76 -7.70 -7.67 -1.76
N LYS A 77 -8.36 -6.51 -1.78
CA LYS A 77 -9.45 -6.21 -2.72
C LYS A 77 -9.00 -6.34 -4.17
N THR A 78 -7.86 -5.75 -4.52
CA THR A 78 -7.31 -5.81 -5.88
C THR A 78 -6.98 -7.24 -6.32
N LYS A 79 -6.44 -8.06 -5.42
CA LYS A 79 -6.22 -9.50 -5.67
C LYS A 79 -7.54 -10.23 -5.90
N LEU A 80 -8.53 -10.00 -5.03
CA LEU A 80 -9.84 -10.63 -5.14
C LEU A 80 -10.56 -10.25 -6.43
N THR A 81 -10.57 -8.97 -6.82
CA THR A 81 -11.20 -8.52 -8.07
C THR A 81 -10.52 -9.14 -9.29
N SER A 82 -9.18 -9.17 -9.33
CA SER A 82 -8.44 -9.77 -10.44
C SER A 82 -8.71 -11.28 -10.60
N ALA A 83 -8.96 -11.99 -9.49
CA ALA A 83 -9.33 -13.40 -9.52
C ALA A 83 -10.75 -13.61 -10.08
N VAL A 84 -11.69 -12.72 -9.76
CA VAL A 84 -13.05 -12.74 -10.29
C VAL A 84 -13.08 -12.40 -11.78
N ASP A 85 -12.28 -11.41 -12.21
CA ASP A 85 -12.20 -11.02 -13.63
C ASP A 85 -11.71 -12.18 -14.53
N LEU A 86 -10.76 -13.00 -14.04
CA LEU A 86 -10.29 -14.20 -14.73
C LEU A 86 -11.32 -15.33 -14.83
N GLN A 87 -12.30 -15.37 -13.93
CA GLN A 87 -13.40 -16.35 -14.01
C GLN A 87 -14.48 -15.89 -15.00
N LYS A 88 -14.70 -14.56 -15.09
CA LYS A 88 -15.70 -13.98 -16.00
C LYS A 88 -15.32 -14.13 -17.47
N THR A 89 -14.04 -14.04 -17.82
CA THR A 89 -13.58 -14.29 -19.20
C THR A 89 -13.71 -15.75 -19.63
N LYS A 90 -13.71 -16.69 -18.68
CA LYS A 90 -13.92 -18.13 -18.95
C LYS A 90 -15.38 -18.50 -19.15
N SER A 91 -16.32 -17.80 -18.50
CA SER A 91 -17.76 -18.08 -18.64
C SER A 91 -18.43 -17.38 -19.83
N SER A 92 -17.85 -16.30 -20.37
CA SER A 92 -18.39 -15.62 -21.57
C SER A 92 -18.04 -16.30 -22.90
N GLY A 93 -17.21 -17.36 -22.89
CA GLY A 93 -16.75 -18.05 -24.10
C GLY A 93 -17.51 -19.34 -24.46
N GLN A 94 -18.64 -19.65 -23.81
CA GLN A 94 -19.32 -20.96 -23.95
C GLN A 94 -20.69 -20.92 -24.64
N SER A 95 -21.02 -19.86 -25.40
CA SER A 95 -22.37 -19.69 -25.98
C SER A 95 -22.44 -19.68 -27.52
N GLN A 96 -21.37 -20.07 -28.23
CA GLN A 96 -21.34 -20.04 -29.71
C GLN A 96 -20.78 -21.31 -30.35
N GLU A 97 -21.10 -22.51 -29.87
CA GLU A 97 -20.78 -23.77 -30.57
C GLU A 97 -21.89 -24.85 -30.38
N GLU A 98 -23.17 -24.48 -30.43
CA GLU A 98 -24.28 -25.46 -30.53
C GLU A 98 -25.41 -24.90 -31.43
N SER A 99 -25.12 -24.63 -32.71
CA SER A 99 -26.18 -24.36 -33.70
C SER A 99 -25.73 -24.59 -35.15
N SER A 100 -25.11 -25.74 -35.43
CA SER A 100 -24.90 -26.18 -36.81
C SER A 100 -24.74 -27.70 -36.92
N ASP A 101 -25.79 -28.43 -36.58
CA ASP A 101 -26.03 -29.81 -37.07
C ASP A 101 -27.53 -30.11 -36.99
N VAL A 102 -28.31 -29.44 -37.87
CA VAL A 102 -29.63 -29.89 -38.30
C VAL A 102 -29.71 -29.65 -39.80
N VAL A 103 -29.26 -30.63 -40.60
CA VAL A 103 -29.87 -31.11 -41.86
C VAL A 103 -29.40 -32.54 -42.09
#